data_AF-A0A0A2WP66-F1
#
_entry.id   AF-A0A0A2WP66-F1
#
_cell.length_a   1.000
_cell.length_b   1.000
_cell.length_c   1.000
_cell.angle_alpha   90.00
_cell.angle_beta   90.00
_cell.angle_gamma   90.00
#
_symmetry.space_group_name_H-M   'P 1'
#
loop_
_entity.id
_entity.type
_entity.pdbx_description
1 polymer ?
#
loop_
_entity_poly.entity_id
_entity_poly.type
_entity_poly.pdbx_seq_one_letter_code
_entity_poly.pdbx_strand_id
1 'polypeptide(L)'
;MGESFQEVRDWLIAHLRPGMQVENWSRAAELGKSRLRVKAFTIASEPSRLGIMVESQGTRGPRLVRWQDLKEVWEKWEPYKAGLVKRKDLFADNVNTTYAIALLHFYEVNQ
;
A
#
# COMPACT_ATOMS: atom_id res chain seq x y z
N MET A 1 12.34 6.96 7.01
CA MET A 1 12.97 6.65 5.71
C MET A 1 13.89 7.78 5.31
N GLY A 2 15.13 7.46 4.93
CA GLY A 2 16.07 8.41 4.31
C GLY A 2 16.03 8.40 2.77
N GLU A 3 15.16 7.57 2.21
CA GLU A 3 15.03 7.33 0.78
C GLU A 3 14.04 8.32 0.15
N SER A 4 14.05 8.42 -1.16
CA SER A 4 13.11 9.18 -1.95
C SER A 4 11.91 8.34 -2.37
N PHE A 5 10.77 8.97 -2.62
CA PHE A 5 9.62 8.28 -3.19
C PHE A 5 9.92 7.65 -4.57
N GLN A 6 10.86 8.23 -5.31
CA GLN A 6 11.26 7.70 -6.62
C GLN A 6 11.92 6.32 -6.48
N GLU A 7 12.78 6.12 -5.47
CA GLU A 7 13.40 4.81 -5.20
C GLU A 7 12.35 3.76 -4.83
N VAL A 8 11.40 4.11 -3.95
CA VAL A 8 10.28 3.22 -3.59
C VAL A 8 9.48 2.83 -4.83
N ARG A 9 9.15 3.81 -5.69
CA ARG A 9 8.41 3.58 -6.92
C ARG A 9 9.17 2.66 -7.87
N ASP A 10 10.44 2.93 -8.12
CA ASP A 10 11.25 2.16 -9.06
C ASP A 10 11.46 0.73 -8.58
N TRP A 11 11.64 0.54 -7.27
CA TRP A 11 11.68 -0.79 -6.68
C TRP A 11 10.35 -1.54 -6.86
N LEU A 12 9.21 -0.91 -6.58
CA LEU A 12 7.90 -1.55 -6.74
C LEU A 12 7.63 -1.93 -8.20
N ILE A 13 8.02 -1.09 -9.17
CA ILE A 13 7.95 -1.42 -10.60
C ILE A 13 8.83 -2.64 -10.93
N ALA A 14 10.04 -2.69 -10.37
CA ALA A 14 10.96 -3.79 -10.63
C ALA A 14 10.52 -5.12 -10.03
N HIS A 15 9.80 -5.13 -8.90
CA HIS A 15 9.53 -6.35 -8.12
C HIS A 15 8.09 -6.85 -8.15
N LEU A 16 7.11 -5.99 -8.47
CA LEU A 16 5.72 -6.44 -8.58
C LEU A 16 5.43 -7.06 -9.94
N ARG A 17 4.70 -8.17 -9.95
CA ARG A 17 4.26 -8.88 -11.15
C ARG A 17 2.79 -9.26 -11.06
N PRO A 18 2.07 -9.34 -12.18
CA PRO A 18 0.72 -9.87 -12.22
C PRO A 18 0.60 -11.21 -11.49
N GLY A 19 -0.45 -11.39 -10.70
CA GLY A 19 -0.70 -12.60 -9.92
C GLY A 19 0.02 -12.66 -8.56
N MET A 20 0.97 -11.75 -8.28
CA MET A 20 1.58 -11.69 -6.94
C MET A 20 0.56 -11.28 -5.89
N GLN A 21 0.57 -11.97 -4.76
CA GLN A 21 -0.21 -11.59 -3.58
C GLN A 21 0.63 -10.68 -2.68
N VAL A 22 0.02 -9.58 -2.25
CA VAL A 22 0.56 -8.66 -1.27
C VAL A 22 -0.35 -8.69 -0.04
N GLU A 23 0.22 -9.00 1.12
CA GLU A 23 -0.52 -9.02 2.37
C GLU A 23 -0.92 -7.60 2.77
N ASN A 24 -2.18 -7.44 3.20
CA ASN A 24 -2.59 -6.18 3.80
C ASN A 24 -1.94 -6.06 5.18
N TRP A 25 -1.51 -4.85 5.47
CA TRP A 25 -0.94 -4.51 6.77
C TRP A 25 -1.62 -3.26 7.35
N SER A 26 -1.62 -3.17 8.68
CA SER A 26 -1.88 -1.90 9.37
C SER A 26 -1.29 -1.98 10.76
N ARG A 27 -0.78 -0.84 11.26
CA ARG A 27 -0.23 -0.77 12.62
C ARG A 27 -1.19 -1.26 13.69
N ALA A 28 -2.48 -0.95 13.54
CA ALA A 28 -3.51 -1.38 14.49
C ALA A 28 -3.73 -2.90 14.48
N ALA A 29 -3.62 -3.55 13.33
CA ALA A 29 -3.76 -5.00 13.22
C ALA A 29 -2.56 -5.75 13.82
N GLU A 30 -1.35 -5.25 13.59
CA GLU A 30 -0.13 -5.79 14.19
C GLU A 30 -0.17 -5.72 15.72
N LEU A 31 -0.70 -4.61 16.28
CA LEU A 31 -0.88 -4.44 17.73
C LEU A 31 -2.08 -5.21 18.30
N GLY A 32 -2.79 -6.02 17.50
CA GLY A 32 -3.99 -6.76 17.93
C GLY A 32 -5.22 -5.88 18.22
N LYS A 33 -5.19 -4.60 17.86
CA LYS A 33 -6.24 -3.60 18.14
C LYS A 33 -7.29 -3.50 17.04
N SER A 34 -7.10 -4.18 15.91
CA SER A 34 -8.03 -4.18 14.78
C SER A 34 -7.92 -5.46 13.96
N ARG A 35 -8.98 -5.82 13.23
CA ARG A 35 -8.97 -6.93 12.26
C ARG A 35 -9.11 -6.37 10.85
N LEU A 36 -8.17 -6.73 9.98
CA LEU A 36 -8.26 -6.43 8.55
C LEU A 36 -9.36 -7.29 7.91
N ARG A 37 -10.32 -6.66 7.25
CA ARG A 37 -11.40 -7.37 6.53
C ARG A 37 -10.89 -8.12 5.31
N VAL A 38 -9.95 -7.51 4.60
CA VAL A 38 -9.25 -8.11 3.45
C VAL A 38 -7.84 -8.46 3.92
N LYS A 39 -7.43 -9.72 3.80
CA LYS A 39 -6.11 -10.19 4.27
C LYS A 39 -4.99 -9.91 3.28
N ALA A 40 -5.27 -9.99 1.99
CA ALA A 40 -4.32 -9.75 0.93
C ALA A 40 -5.05 -9.28 -0.34
N PHE A 41 -4.30 -8.68 -1.26
CA PHE A 41 -4.76 -8.39 -2.62
C PHE A 41 -3.75 -8.93 -3.63
N THR A 42 -4.20 -9.07 -4.86
CA THR A 42 -3.40 -9.55 -5.98
C THR A 42 -3.04 -8.38 -6.89
N ILE A 43 -1.82 -8.34 -7.40
CA ILE A 43 -1.43 -7.42 -8.46
C ILE A 43 -2.11 -7.87 -9.76
N ALA A 44 -2.99 -7.06 -10.30
CA ALA A 44 -3.83 -7.43 -11.44
C ALA A 44 -3.12 -7.25 -12.79
N SER A 45 -2.16 -6.33 -12.88
CA SER A 45 -1.39 -6.06 -14.10
C SER A 45 0.01 -5.55 -13.77
N GLU A 46 0.88 -5.52 -14.77
CA GLU A 46 2.19 -4.88 -14.65
C GLU A 46 2.02 -3.42 -14.17
N PRO A 47 2.87 -2.93 -13.25
CA PRO A 47 2.90 -1.54 -12.85
C PRO A 47 3.03 -0.62 -14.06
N SER A 48 2.19 0.41 -14.12
CA SER A 48 2.13 1.35 -15.24
C SER A 48 2.68 2.72 -14.84
N ARG A 49 2.74 3.63 -15.81
CA ARG A 49 3.06 5.05 -15.53
C ARG A 49 2.06 5.72 -14.60
N LEU A 50 0.82 5.22 -14.53
CA LEU A 50 -0.26 5.81 -13.72
C LEU A 50 -0.27 5.25 -12.29
N GLY A 51 0.15 4.00 -12.11
CA GLY A 51 0.07 3.31 -10.82
C GLY A 51 0.02 1.79 -10.96
N ILE A 52 -0.43 1.15 -9.89
CA ILE A 52 -0.51 -0.31 -9.75
C ILE A 52 -1.99 -0.73 -9.73
N MET A 53 -2.36 -1.67 -10.60
CA MET A 53 -3.69 -2.26 -10.57
C MET A 53 -3.71 -3.41 -9.55
N VAL A 54 -4.67 -3.38 -8.62
CA VAL A 54 -4.81 -4.38 -7.56
C VAL A 54 -6.23 -4.92 -7.51
N GLU A 55 -6.38 -6.19 -7.15
CA GLU A 55 -7.67 -6.85 -7.00
C GLU A 55 -7.76 -7.55 -5.65
N SER A 56 -8.90 -7.38 -4.97
CA SER A 56 -9.18 -8.05 -3.69
C SER A 56 -10.41 -8.93 -3.83
N GLN A 57 -10.43 -10.03 -3.08
CA GLN A 57 -11.61 -10.89 -3.01
C GLN A 57 -12.83 -10.09 -2.55
N GLY A 58 -13.95 -10.24 -3.26
CA GLY A 58 -15.20 -9.54 -2.97
C GLY A 58 -15.29 -8.11 -3.50
N THR A 59 -14.32 -7.64 -4.29
CA THR A 59 -14.44 -6.37 -5.03
C THR A 59 -15.06 -6.58 -6.41
N ARG A 60 -15.72 -5.54 -6.96
CA ARG A 60 -16.36 -5.56 -8.29
C ARG A 60 -15.36 -5.51 -9.47
N GLY A 61 -14.08 -5.73 -9.20
CA GLY A 61 -12.99 -5.69 -10.19
C GLY A 61 -11.76 -4.92 -9.70
N PRO A 62 -10.70 -4.89 -10.53
CA PRO A 62 -9.43 -4.25 -10.19
C PRO A 62 -9.54 -2.76 -9.92
N ARG A 63 -8.68 -2.26 -9.04
CA ARG A 63 -8.57 -0.85 -8.66
C ARG A 63 -7.18 -0.32 -8.95
N LEU A 64 -7.11 0.92 -9.43
CA LEU A 64 -5.85 1.61 -9.63
C LEU A 64 -5.41 2.31 -8.34
N VAL A 65 -4.27 1.89 -7.78
CA VAL A 65 -3.53 2.66 -6.78
C VAL A 65 -2.58 3.58 -7.52
N ARG A 66 -2.90 4.88 -7.54
CA ARG A 66 -2.08 5.86 -8.27
C ARG A 66 -0.76 6.08 -7.53
N TRP A 67 0.29 6.40 -8.28
CA TRP A 67 1.57 6.79 -7.66
C TRP A 67 1.43 8.01 -6.74
N GLN A 68 0.56 8.96 -7.10
CA GLN A 68 0.25 10.11 -6.25
C GLN A 68 -0.38 9.70 -4.92
N ASP A 69 -1.37 8.80 -4.94
CA ASP A 69 -2.00 8.27 -3.72
C ASP A 69 -0.95 7.57 -2.82
N LEU A 70 -0.06 6.79 -3.42
CA LEU A 70 1.02 6.10 -2.71
C LEU A 70 2.01 7.10 -2.11
N LYS A 71 2.36 8.16 -2.83
CA LYS A 71 3.28 9.22 -2.36
C LYS A 71 2.73 9.93 -1.13
N GLU A 72 1.46 10.28 -1.13
CA GLU A 72 0.84 10.98 0.01
C GLU A 72 0.84 10.12 1.29
N VAL A 73 0.65 8.81 1.15
CA VAL A 73 0.79 7.87 2.27
C VAL A 73 2.25 7.73 2.69
N TRP A 74 3.18 7.69 1.73
CA TRP A 74 4.62 7.59 1.96
C TRP A 74 5.17 8.79 2.76
N GLU A 75 4.74 10.02 2.44
CA GLU A 75 5.13 11.25 3.16
C GLU A 75 4.77 11.20 4.66
N LYS A 76 3.74 10.44 5.02
CA LYS A 76 3.27 10.26 6.41
C LYS A 76 3.58 8.87 6.96
N TRP A 77 4.41 8.09 6.27
CA TRP A 77 4.62 6.68 6.59
C TRP A 77 5.29 6.47 7.95
N GLU A 78 6.39 7.17 8.20
CA GLU A 78 7.10 7.09 9.48
C GLU A 78 6.23 7.46 10.68
N PRO A 79 5.54 8.62 10.71
CA PRO A 79 4.68 8.94 11.83
C PRO A 79 3.47 7.99 11.93
N TYR A 80 3.01 7.38 10.84
CA TYR A 80 1.98 6.34 10.89
C TYR A 80 2.46 5.05 11.55
N LYS A 81 3.64 4.53 11.18
CA LYS A 81 4.26 3.36 11.82
C LYS A 81 4.50 3.59 13.32
N ALA A 82 4.96 4.78 13.67
CA ALA A 82 5.15 5.20 15.06
C ALA A 82 3.82 5.36 15.83
N GLY A 83 2.67 5.30 15.15
CA GLY A 83 1.35 5.46 15.76
C GLY A 83 0.99 6.92 16.10
N LEU A 84 1.78 7.88 15.62
CA LEU A 84 1.57 9.32 15.80
C LEU A 84 0.47 9.86 14.88
N VAL A 85 0.26 9.21 13.73
CA VAL A 85 -0.77 9.52 12.74
C VAL A 85 -1.74 8.34 12.65
N LYS A 86 -3.06 8.59 12.65
CA LYS A 86 -4.03 7.51 12.46
C LYS A 86 -4.25 7.28 10.97
N ARG A 87 -4.73 6.09 10.62
CA ARG A 87 -5.01 5.72 9.23
C ARG A 87 -5.92 6.72 8.48
N LYS A 88 -6.92 7.29 9.17
CA LYS A 88 -7.82 8.30 8.61
C LYS A 88 -7.12 9.61 8.22
N ASP A 89 -5.95 9.86 8.80
CA ASP A 89 -5.18 11.10 8.62
C ASP A 89 -4.09 10.92 7.52
N LEU A 90 -3.85 9.68 7.07
CA LEU A 90 -2.96 9.38 5.95
C LEU A 90 -3.49 10.00 4.66
N PHE A 91 -4.76 9.73 4.37
CA PHE A 91 -5.46 10.23 3.19
C PHE A 91 -6.95 10.28 3.50
N ALA A 92 -7.59 11.44 3.32
CA ALA A 92 -9.02 11.60 3.52
C ALA A 92 -9.79 10.81 2.44
N ASP A 93 -10.63 9.87 2.86
CA ASP A 93 -11.65 9.21 2.02
C ASP A 93 -11.21 8.29 0.87
N ASN A 94 -9.97 7.78 0.84
CA ASN A 94 -9.57 6.85 -0.23
C ASN A 94 -9.54 5.38 0.21
N VAL A 95 -10.31 4.57 -0.52
CA VAL A 95 -10.28 3.11 -0.45
C VAL A 95 -8.86 2.58 -0.72
N ASN A 96 -8.05 3.31 -1.49
CA ASN A 96 -6.68 2.96 -1.85
C ASN A 96 -5.69 3.07 -0.69
N THR A 97 -6.01 3.76 0.41
CA THR A 97 -5.12 3.89 1.56
C THR A 97 -4.70 2.53 2.11
N THR A 98 -5.59 1.53 2.07
CA THR A 98 -5.25 0.14 2.48
C THR A 98 -4.13 -0.42 1.63
N TYR A 99 -4.25 -0.29 0.31
CA TYR A 99 -3.32 -0.87 -0.65
C TYR A 99 -1.99 -0.12 -0.62
N ALA A 100 -2.03 1.20 -0.49
CA ALA A 100 -0.83 2.03 -0.35
C ALA A 100 -0.02 1.65 0.90
N ILE A 101 -0.68 1.53 2.06
CA ILE A 101 -0.04 1.06 3.31
C ILE A 101 0.62 -0.30 3.11
N ALA A 102 -0.09 -1.24 2.49
CA ALA A 102 0.40 -2.59 2.28
C ALA A 102 1.57 -2.64 1.31
N LEU A 103 1.55 -1.85 0.23
CA LEU A 103 2.65 -1.75 -0.73
C LEU A 103 3.92 -1.15 -0.10
N LEU A 104 3.78 -0.13 0.75
CA LEU A 104 4.91 0.45 1.49
C LEU A 104 5.47 -0.53 2.52
N HIS A 105 4.60 -1.23 3.25
CA HIS A 105 5.05 -2.27 4.15
C HIS A 105 5.74 -3.41 3.39
N PHE A 106 5.20 -3.84 2.24
CA PHE A 106 5.80 -4.84 1.39
C PHE A 106 7.19 -4.42 0.90
N TYR A 107 7.35 -3.17 0.49
CA TYR A 107 8.66 -2.61 0.16
C TYR A 107 9.64 -2.74 1.34
N GLU A 108 9.26 -2.27 2.53
CA GLU A 108 10.15 -2.26 3.69
C GLU A 108 10.59 -3.64 4.18
N VAL A 109 9.73 -4.65 4.07
CA VAL A 109 10.06 -6.00 4.54
C VAL A 109 10.85 -6.83 3.53
N ASN A 110 10.97 -6.35 2.28
CA ASN A 110 11.67 -7.06 1.20
C ASN A 110 12.89 -6.29 0.66
N GLN A 111 13.25 -5.19 1.31
CA GLN A 111 14.47 -4.43 1.06
C GLN A 111 15.56 -4.82 2.06
#